data_AF-A0A843IVB4-F1
#
_entry.id   AF-A0A843IVB4-F1
#
_cell.length_a   1.000
_cell.length_b   1.000
_cell.length_c   1.000
_cell.angle_alpha   90.00
_cell.angle_beta   90.00
_cell.angle_gamma   90.00
#
_symmetry.space_group_name_H-M   'P 1'
#
loop_
_entity.id
_entity.type
_entity.pdbx_description
1 polymer ?
#
loop_
_entity_poly.entity_id
_entity_poly.type
_entity_poly.pdbx_seq_one_letter_code
_entity_poly.pdbx_strand_id
1 'polypeptide(L)'
;MIKQIQPVYNGTKLEKDIQEYWKAEKAYERTKALRADGENFYFVDGPPYTTGHIHLGTAFNKTIKDIFIRYWRMNGYNVRD
;
A
#
# COMPACT_ATOMS: atom_id res chain seq x y z
N MET A 1 -1.85 23.98 -11.74
CA MET A 1 -0.58 24.62 -11.33
C MET A 1 0.31 23.56 -10.71
N ILE A 2 1.57 23.45 -11.15
CA ILE A 2 2.54 22.49 -10.59
C ILE A 2 3.03 23.07 -9.25
N LYS A 3 2.94 22.28 -8.17
CA LYS A 3 3.41 22.69 -6.84
C LYS A 3 4.95 22.63 -6.83
N GLN A 4 5.61 23.72 -6.46
CA GLN A 4 7.06 23.69 -6.28
C GLN A 4 7.44 22.81 -5.09
N ILE A 5 8.51 22.03 -5.25
CA ILE A 5 9.03 21.17 -4.21
C ILE A 5 9.74 22.01 -3.15
N GLN A 6 9.56 21.65 -1.88
CA GLN A 6 10.36 22.26 -0.83
C GLN A 6 11.79 21.69 -0.89
N PRO A 7 12.82 22.53 -0.66
CA PRO A 7 14.21 22.10 -0.74
C PRO A 7 14.59 21.11 0.36
N VAL A 8 13.81 21.02 1.45
CA VAL A 8 14.05 20.13 2.59
C VAL A 8 12.99 19.03 2.62
N TYR A 9 13.46 17.78 2.64
CA TYR A 9 12.59 16.61 2.78
C TYR A 9 12.14 16.45 4.24
N ASN A 10 10.82 16.36 4.45
CA ASN A 10 10.21 16.01 5.72
C ASN A 10 9.32 14.78 5.53
N GLY A 11 9.88 13.60 5.82
CA GLY A 11 9.20 12.32 5.63
C GLY A 11 7.93 12.18 6.46
N THR A 12 7.97 12.52 7.75
CA THR A 12 6.82 12.39 8.66
C THR A 12 5.62 13.21 8.18
N LYS A 13 5.85 14.44 7.71
CA LYS A 13 4.78 15.27 7.15
C LYS A 13 4.27 14.70 5.83
N LEU A 14 5.17 14.31 4.92
CA LEU A 14 4.80 13.79 3.62
C LEU A 14 4.00 12.49 3.73
N GLU A 15 4.42 11.56 4.58
CA GLU A 15 3.71 10.30 4.83
C GLU A 15 2.29 10.55 5.34
N LYS A 16 2.13 11.49 6.28
CA LYS A 16 0.81 11.89 6.78
C LYS A 16 -0.06 12.48 5.67
N ASP A 17 0.47 13.43 4.90
CA ASP A 17 -0.25 14.07 3.79
C ASP A 17 -0.70 13.02 2.74
N ILE A 18 0.16 12.03 2.42
CA ILE A 18 -0.14 10.94 1.50
C ILE A 18 -1.23 10.00 2.05
N GLN A 19 -1.15 9.63 3.33
CA GLN A 19 -2.14 8.78 3.98
C GLN A 19 -3.53 9.46 4.00
N GLU A 20 -3.57 10.76 4.30
CA GLU A 20 -4.81 11.55 4.26
C GLU A 20 -5.38 11.62 2.84
N TYR A 21 -4.52 11.84 1.84
CA TYR A 21 -4.92 11.82 0.43
C TYR A 21 -5.50 10.46 0.01
N TRP A 22 -4.83 9.35 0.32
CA TRP A 22 -5.33 8.00 -0.02
C TRP A 22 -6.68 7.71 0.64
N LYS A 23 -6.88 8.17 1.88
CA LYS A 23 -8.16 8.03 2.59
C LYS A 23 -9.27 8.86 1.94
N ALA A 24 -8.99 10.13 1.62
CA ALA A 24 -9.96 11.02 0.99
C ALA A 24 -10.40 10.50 -0.39
N GLU A 25 -9.45 10.01 -1.19
CA GLU A 25 -9.70 9.51 -2.53
C GLU A 25 -10.22 8.07 -2.57
N LYS A 26 -10.30 7.36 -1.43
CA LYS A 26 -10.57 5.90 -1.39
C LYS A 26 -9.65 5.14 -2.35
N ALA A 27 -8.35 5.47 -2.29
CA ALA A 27 -7.39 5.05 -3.30
C ALA A 27 -7.26 3.53 -3.42
N TYR A 28 -7.34 2.81 -2.29
CA TYR A 28 -7.28 1.34 -2.28
C TYR A 28 -8.49 0.73 -3.00
N GLU A 29 -9.70 1.16 -2.64
CA GLU A 29 -10.95 0.66 -3.20
C GLU A 29 -11.05 0.98 -4.69
N ARG A 30 -10.67 2.19 -5.10
CA ARG A 30 -10.63 2.57 -6.51
C ARG A 30 -9.60 1.77 -7.29
N THR A 31 -8.44 1.50 -6.71
CA THR A 31 -7.43 0.64 -7.35
C THR A 31 -7.94 -0.80 -7.50
N LYS A 32 -8.66 -1.33 -6.51
CA LYS A 32 -9.33 -2.65 -6.61
C LYS A 32 -10.37 -2.67 -7.72
N ALA A 33 -11.27 -1.69 -7.74
CA ALA A 33 -12.32 -1.59 -8.75
C ALA A 33 -11.74 -1.48 -10.16
N LEU A 34 -10.69 -0.66 -10.34
CA LEU A 34 -9.98 -0.50 -11.62
C LEU A 34 -9.38 -1.81 -12.15
N ARG A 35 -9.10 -2.77 -11.27
CA ARG A 35 -8.48 -4.05 -11.61
C ARG A 35 -9.44 -5.24 -11.52
N ALA A 36 -10.74 -5.01 -11.35
CA ALA A 36 -11.71 -6.08 -11.15
C ALA A 36 -11.79 -7.08 -12.33
N ASP A 37 -11.58 -6.61 -13.55
CA ASP A 37 -11.62 -7.43 -14.77
C ASP A 37 -10.26 -8.07 -15.13
N GLY A 38 -9.24 -7.85 -14.30
CA GLY A 38 -7.91 -8.43 -14.49
C GLY A 38 -7.82 -9.92 -14.15
N GLU A 39 -6.72 -10.56 -14.54
CA GLU A 39 -6.45 -11.94 -14.13
C GLU A 39 -6.36 -12.05 -12.60
N ASN A 40 -7.00 -13.07 -12.03
CA ASN A 40 -7.05 -13.24 -10.58
C ASN A 40 -5.67 -13.62 -10.02
N PHE A 41 -5.24 -12.89 -8.99
CA PHE A 41 -4.06 -13.23 -8.20
C PHE A 41 -4.43 -13.27 -6.72
N TYR A 42 -4.31 -14.43 -6.09
CA TYR A 42 -4.65 -14.60 -4.67
C TYR A 42 -3.39 -14.56 -3.82
N PHE A 43 -3.34 -13.61 -2.88
CA PHE A 43 -2.23 -13.46 -1.95
C PHE A 43 -2.74 -13.63 -0.53
N VAL A 44 -2.19 -14.62 0.19
CA VAL A 44 -2.56 -14.86 1.59
C VAL A 44 -1.40 -14.44 2.48
N ASP A 45 -1.63 -13.43 3.30
CA ASP A 45 -0.73 -13.11 4.40
C ASP A 45 -1.17 -13.90 5.65
N GLY A 46 -0.26 -14.71 6.17
CA GLY A 46 -0.53 -15.52 7.37
C GLY A 46 -0.95 -14.65 8.56
N PRO A 47 -1.85 -15.16 9.42
CA PRO A 47 -2.32 -14.40 10.58
C PRO A 47 -1.13 -14.04 11.47
N PRO A 48 -1.07 -12.80 12.01
CA PRO A 48 -0.01 -12.45 12.95
C PRO A 48 -0.24 -13.20 14.27
N TYR A 49 0.86 -13.60 14.93
CA TYR A 49 0.78 -13.96 16.35
C TYR A 49 0.54 -12.69 17.17
N THR A 50 -0.53 -12.69 17.97
CA THR A 50 -0.94 -11.52 18.77
C THR A 50 -0.30 -11.45 20.15
N THR A 51 0.72 -12.28 20.40
CA THR A 51 1.35 -12.46 21.72
C THR A 51 2.49 -11.47 21.99
N GLY A 52 2.70 -10.46 21.13
CA GLY A 52 3.80 -9.51 21.28
C GLY A 52 3.59 -8.20 20.51
N HIS A 53 4.54 -7.29 20.66
CA HIS A 53 4.54 -6.00 19.96
C HIS A 53 5.06 -6.11 18.54
N ILE A 54 4.64 -5.19 17.67
CA ILE A 54 5.22 -5.01 16.34
C ILE A 54 6.71 -4.65 16.51
N HIS A 55 7.56 -5.36 15.78
CA HIS A 55 9.00 -5.14 15.74
C HIS A 55 9.47 -4.99 14.28
N LEU A 56 10.74 -4.63 14.08
CA LEU A 56 11.30 -4.40 12.73
C LEU A 56 11.16 -5.60 11.80
N GLY A 57 11.21 -6.82 12.32
CA GLY A 57 10.97 -8.03 11.52
C GLY A 57 9.55 -8.11 10.98
N THR A 58 8.55 -7.69 11.77
CA THR A 58 7.16 -7.57 11.31
C THR A 58 7.05 -6.49 10.24
N ALA A 59 7.65 -5.32 10.47
CA ALA A 59 7.64 -4.21 9.50
C ALA A 59 8.26 -4.63 8.16
N PHE A 60 9.45 -5.22 8.20
CA PHE A 60 10.15 -5.70 7.00
C PHE A 60 9.33 -6.73 6.20
N ASN A 61 8.78 -7.73 6.89
CA ASN A 61 7.93 -8.76 6.28
C ASN A 61 6.69 -8.16 5.61
N LYS A 62 6.00 -7.21 6.27
CA LYS A 62 4.80 -6.58 5.71
C LYS A 62 5.13 -5.67 4.53
N THR A 63 6.22 -4.91 4.60
CA THR A 63 6.67 -4.03 3.50
C THR A 63 6.94 -4.81 2.21
N ILE A 64 7.68 -5.92 2.29
CA ILE A 64 7.98 -6.73 1.09
C ILE A 64 6.70 -7.28 0.45
N LYS A 65 5.77 -7.79 1.28
CA LYS A 65 4.50 -8.33 0.79
C LYS A 65 3.64 -7.25 0.11
N ASP A 66 3.56 -6.05 0.69
CA ASP A 66 2.84 -4.93 0.11
C ASP A 66 3.45 -4.48 -1.24
N ILE A 67 4.79 -4.49 -1.36
CA ILE A 67 5.47 -4.20 -2.64
C ILE A 67 5.00 -5.18 -3.74
N PHE A 68 4.96 -6.49 -3.46
CA PHE A 68 4.49 -7.47 -4.43
C PHE A 68 3.01 -7.30 -4.78
N ILE A 69 2.15 -7.06 -3.78
CA ILE A 69 0.72 -6.79 -4.01
C ILE A 69 0.54 -5.60 -4.95
N ARG A 70 1.27 -4.50 -4.71
CA ARG A 70 1.22 -3.30 -5.57
C ARG A 70 1.78 -3.58 -6.96
N TYR A 71 2.89 -4.30 -7.06
CA TYR A 71 3.47 -4.70 -8.34
C TYR A 71 2.45 -5.47 -9.20
N TRP A 72 1.79 -6.50 -8.65
CA TRP A 72 0.80 -7.27 -9.40
C TRP A 72 -0.43 -6.43 -9.78
N ARG A 73 -0.93 -5.56 -8.89
CA ARG A 73 -2.00 -4.62 -9.22
C ARG A 73 -1.61 -3.66 -10.35
N MET A 74 -0.36 -3.18 -10.37
CA MET A 74 0.14 -2.29 -11.41
C MET A 74 0.27 -3.01 -12.76
N ASN A 75 0.55 -4.31 -12.75
CA ASN A 75 0.59 -5.17 -13.93
C ASN A 75 -0.80 -5.67 -14.40
N GLY A 76 -1.88 -5.11 -13.86
CA GLY A 76 -3.24 -5.36 -14.36
C GLY A 76 -3.98 -6.52 -13.70
N TYR A 77 -3.41 -7.16 -12.68
CA TYR A 77 -4.04 -8.28 -12.00
C TYR A 77 -5.13 -7.85 -11.02
N ASN A 78 -6.20 -8.64 -10.94
CA ASN A 78 -7.19 -8.57 -9.87
C ASN A 78 -6.64 -9.25 -8.61
N VAL A 79 -5.90 -8.49 -7.82
CA VAL A 79 -5.31 -9.00 -6.58
C VAL A 79 -6.36 -9.09 -5.48
N ARG A 80 -6.46 -10.27 -4.87
CA ARG A 80 -7.18 -10.51 -3.62
C ARG A 80 -6.16 -10.82 -2.52
N ASP A 81 -5.78 -9.76 -1.83
CA ASP A 81 -5.02 -9.70 -0.57
C ASP A 81 -5.93 -9.63 0.66
#